data_AF-A0A9D0IA17-F1
#
_entry.id   AF-A0A9D0IA17-F1
#
_cell.length_a   1.000
_cell.length_b   1.000
_cell.length_c   1.000
_cell.angle_alpha   90.00
_cell.angle_beta   90.00
_cell.angle_gamma   90.00
#
_symmetry.space_group_name_H-M   'P 1'
#
loop_
_entity.id
_entity.type
_entity.pdbx_description
1 polymer ?
#
loop_
_entity_poly.entity_id
_entity_poly.type
_entity_poly.pdbx_seq_one_letter_code
_entity_poly.pdbx_strand_id
1 'polypeptide(L)'
;RIYNSLVNALRREGVTSLLLGEEKRTTHLRADRGRLSFIVDAIILLRYVEIESAIQRAMVVLKMRGSDHDKEIRRYEIRQGGLVVLEPFKEQEGLLTGIPHRIAAPARR
;
A
#
# COMPACT_ATOMS: atom_id res chain seq x y z
N ARG A 1 9.67 9.07 19.00
CA ARG A 1 11.01 9.67 19.20
C ARG A 1 12.09 8.77 18.58
N ILE A 2 12.17 7.48 18.93
CA ILE A 2 13.17 6.54 18.37
C ILE A 2 13.14 6.45 16.84
N TYR A 3 11.97 6.23 16.23
CA TYR A 3 11.87 6.10 14.77
C TYR A 3 12.38 7.33 14.00
N ASN A 4 12.03 8.55 14.43
CA ASN A 4 12.52 9.78 13.80
C ASN A 4 14.05 9.85 13.84
N SER A 5 14.64 9.57 15.00
CA SER A 5 16.10 9.61 15.18
C SER A 5 16.79 8.56 14.32
N LEU A 6 16.24 7.34 14.25
CA LEU A 6 16.78 6.26 13.43
C LEU A 6 16.72 6.57 11.93
N VAL A 7 15.54 6.95 11.41
CA VAL A 7 15.37 7.26 9.98
C VAL A 7 16.25 8.44 9.58
N ASN A 8 16.32 9.48 10.41
CA ASN A 8 17.20 10.62 10.14
C ASN A 8 18.69 10.26 10.23
N ALA A 9 19.08 9.30 11.08
CA ALA A 9 20.45 8.81 11.13
C ALA A 9 20.80 8.05 9.85
N LEU A 10 19.98 7.08 9.45
CA LEU A 10 20.18 6.32 8.21
C LEU A 10 20.23 7.24 6.98
N ARG A 11 19.39 8.27 6.94
CA ARG A 11 19.39 9.29 5.90
C ARG A 11 20.68 10.11 5.87
N ARG A 12 21.24 10.48 7.04
CA ARG A 12 22.53 11.20 7.11
C ARG A 12 23.70 10.36 6.61
N GLU A 13 23.64 9.05 6.81
CA GLU A 13 24.63 8.10 6.28
C GLU A 13 24.42 7.77 4.78
N GLY A 14 23.42 8.35 4.12
CA GLY A 14 23.15 8.11 2.70
C GLY A 14 22.63 6.71 2.38
N VAL A 15 22.09 5.99 3.38
CA VAL A 15 21.63 4.61 3.21
C VAL A 15 20.16 4.57 2.78
N THR A 16 19.85 3.72 1.79
CA THR A 16 18.45 3.39 1.45
C THR A 16 17.93 2.34 2.44
N SER A 17 16.93 2.71 3.23
CA SER A 17 16.36 1.84 4.26
C SER A 17 14.92 1.44 3.96
N LEU A 18 14.58 0.17 4.14
CA LEU A 18 13.19 -0.32 4.16
C LEU A 18 12.73 -0.53 5.60
N LEU A 19 11.58 0.04 5.94
CA LEU A 19 10.97 -0.08 7.27
C LEU A 19 9.70 -0.93 7.15
N LEU A 20 9.60 -1.98 7.97
CA LEU A 20 8.42 -2.83 8.02
C LEU A 20 7.56 -2.44 9.22
N GLY A 21 6.25 -2.34 9.00
CA GLY A 21 5.28 -2.04 10.03
C GLY A 21 3.99 -2.80 9.76
N GLU A 22 3.37 -3.30 10.83
CA GLU A 22 2.07 -3.97 10.77
C GLU A 22 0.97 -2.99 11.15
N GLU A 23 -0.07 -2.87 10.32
CA GLU A 23 -1.25 -2.09 10.65
C GLU A 23 -2.24 -2.97 11.42
N LYS A 24 -2.75 -2.46 12.55
CA LYS A 24 -3.79 -3.16 13.30
C LYS A 24 -5.12 -3.03 12.54
N ARG A 25 -5.83 -4.15 12.40
CA ARG A 25 -7.03 -4.31 11.55
C ARG A 25 -8.15 -3.27 11.76
N THR A 26 -8.17 -2.57 12.89
CA THR A 26 -9.27 -1.70 13.31
C THR A 26 -9.20 -0.27 12.78
N THR A 27 -8.13 0.15 12.10
CA THR A 27 -8.01 1.51 11.58
C THR A 27 -7.54 1.54 10.13
N HIS A 28 -8.49 1.62 9.21
CA HIS A 28 -8.28 1.56 7.76
C HIS A 28 -7.50 2.75 7.15
N LEU A 29 -7.17 3.77 7.94
CA LEU A 29 -6.66 5.08 7.51
C LEU A 29 -5.45 5.57 8.33
N ARG A 30 -4.55 4.66 8.76
CA ARG A 30 -3.40 5.03 9.61
C ARG A 30 -2.04 4.95 8.95
N ALA A 31 -1.88 4.21 7.86
CA ALA A 31 -0.61 4.16 7.13
C ALA A 31 -0.20 5.54 6.59
N ASP A 32 -1.17 6.37 6.18
CA ASP A 32 -1.00 7.76 5.75
C ASP A 32 -0.98 8.78 6.90
N ARG A 33 -1.60 8.47 8.05
CA ARG A 33 -1.79 9.42 9.18
C ARG A 33 -0.88 9.19 10.40
N GLY A 34 -0.07 8.14 10.41
CA GLY A 34 0.86 7.86 11.50
C GLY A 34 2.05 8.84 11.53
N ARG A 35 2.67 9.08 12.69
CA ARG A 35 3.87 9.94 12.82
C ARG A 35 5.02 9.55 11.88
N LEU A 36 5.07 8.28 11.46
CA LEU A 36 6.06 7.76 10.51
C LEU A 36 5.82 8.24 9.07
N SER A 37 4.57 8.42 8.65
CA SER A 37 4.22 8.80 7.27
C SER A 37 4.82 10.15 6.88
N PHE A 38 5.03 11.05 7.84
CA PHE A 38 5.64 12.36 7.64
C PHE A 38 7.15 12.30 7.36
N ILE A 39 7.84 11.29 7.90
CA ILE A 39 9.30 11.22 7.96
C ILE A 39 9.84 10.37 6.81
N VAL A 40 9.09 9.37 6.35
CA VAL A 40 9.46 8.52 5.22
C VAL A 40 9.14 9.20 3.89
N ASP A 41 9.93 8.89 2.87
CA ASP A 41 9.77 9.41 1.52
C ASP A 41 8.81 8.58 0.67
N ALA A 42 8.72 7.27 0.93
CA ALA A 42 7.79 6.35 0.27
C ALA A 42 6.97 5.51 1.26
N ILE A 43 5.74 5.19 0.89
CA ILE A 43 4.84 4.30 1.64
C ILE A 43 4.24 3.30 0.67
N ILE A 44 4.55 2.01 0.88
CA ILE A 44 3.94 0.89 0.16
C ILE A 44 3.03 0.17 1.15
N LEU A 45 1.75 0.06 0.80
CA LEU A 45 0.76 -0.65 1.60
C LEU A 45 0.49 -2.03 0.97
N LEU A 46 0.59 -3.07 1.79
CA LEU A 46 0.17 -4.43 1.45
C LEU A 46 -1.06 -4.78 2.27
N ARG A 47 -2.08 -5.35 1.62
CA ARG A 47 -3.37 -5.61 2.26
C ARG A 47 -4.04 -6.86 1.72
N TYR A 48 -4.78 -7.54 2.60
CA TYR A 48 -5.75 -8.55 2.19
C TYR A 48 -7.11 -7.90 1.90
N VAL A 49 -7.72 -8.27 0.78
CA VAL A 49 -9.07 -7.85 0.38
C VAL A 49 -9.91 -9.09 0.09
N GLU A 50 -11.18 -9.06 0.46
CA GLU A 50 -12.12 -10.14 0.16
C GLU A 50 -12.97 -9.74 -1.04
N ILE A 51 -12.92 -10.52 -2.11
CA ILE A 51 -13.69 -10.30 -3.33
C ILE A 51 -14.25 -11.65 -3.75
N GLU A 52 -15.56 -11.72 -4.01
CA GLU A 52 -16.21 -12.95 -4.49
C GLU A 52 -15.91 -14.17 -3.59
N SER A 53 -15.97 -13.97 -2.26
CA SER A 53 -15.64 -14.97 -1.25
C SER A 53 -14.20 -15.54 -1.33
N ALA A 54 -13.30 -14.84 -2.02
CA ALA A 54 -11.89 -15.18 -2.11
C ALA A 54 -11.02 -14.09 -1.46
N ILE A 55 -10.07 -14.52 -0.63
CA ILE A 55 -9.05 -13.61 -0.08
C ILE A 55 -7.98 -13.37 -1.15
N GLN A 56 -7.85 -12.12 -1.57
CA GLN A 56 -6.84 -11.66 -2.51
C GLN A 56 -5.87 -10.70 -1.82
N ARG A 57 -4.70 -10.49 -2.44
CA ARG A 57 -3.63 -9.63 -1.94
C ARG A 57 -3.50 -8.39 -2.83
N ALA A 58 -3.55 -7.22 -2.19
CA ALA A 58 -3.50 -5.91 -2.83
C ALA A 58 -2.24 -5.14 -2.39
N MET A 59 -1.61 -4.45 -3.35
CA MET A 59 -0.49 -3.55 -3.15
C MET A 59 -0.82 -2.17 -3.72
N VAL A 60 -0.41 -1.11 -3.02
CA VAL A 60 -0.49 0.27 -3.52
C VAL A 60 0.68 1.09 -2.99
N VAL A 61 1.20 1.99 -3.83
CA VAL A 61 2.12 3.05 -3.40
C VAL A 61 1.26 4.23 -2.95
N LEU A 62 1.12 4.44 -1.64
CA LEU A 62 0.31 5.53 -1.10
C LEU A 62 0.99 6.89 -1.23
N LYS A 63 2.32 6.89 -1.24
CA LYS A 63 3.15 8.09 -1.24
C LYS A 63 4.50 7.77 -1.83
N MET A 64 5.03 8.68 -2.65
CA MET A 64 6.42 8.73 -3.06
C MET A 64 6.83 10.20 -3.27
N ARG A 65 7.87 10.66 -2.57
CA ARG A 65 8.43 12.01 -2.76
C ARG A 65 9.50 11.99 -3.85
N GLY A 66 9.50 13.01 -4.70
CA GLY A 66 10.53 13.20 -5.72
C GLY A 66 10.41 12.34 -6.98
N SER A 67 9.36 11.52 -7.10
CA SER A 67 9.03 10.73 -8.29
C SER A 67 7.52 10.59 -8.40
N ASP A 68 7.03 10.45 -9.64
CA ASP A 68 5.69 9.92 -9.83
C ASP A 68 5.68 8.41 -9.50
N HIS A 69 4.49 7.87 -9.26
CA HIS A 69 4.25 6.48 -8.92
C HIS A 69 2.89 6.03 -9.45
N ASP A 70 2.74 4.72 -9.62
CA ASP A 70 1.46 4.14 -10.00
C ASP A 70 0.37 4.43 -8.94
N LYS A 71 -0.79 4.89 -9.40
CA LYS A 71 -1.95 5.24 -8.57
C LYS A 71 -2.98 4.10 -8.49
N GLU A 72 -2.79 3.04 -9.28
CA GLU A 72 -3.66 1.87 -9.24
C GLU A 72 -3.39 1.00 -8.00
N ILE A 73 -4.44 0.33 -7.52
CA ILE A 73 -4.30 -0.75 -6.55
C ILE A 73 -4.08 -2.04 -7.34
N ARG A 74 -2.92 -2.67 -7.17
CA ARG A 74 -2.53 -3.87 -7.92
C ARG A 74 -2.70 -5.13 -7.11
N ARG A 75 -3.09 -6.22 -7.79
CA ARG A 75 -2.98 -7.56 -7.22
C ARG A 75 -1.51 -7.94 -7.11
N TYR A 76 -1.16 -8.76 -6.12
CA TYR A 76 0.13 -9.42 -6.08
C TYR A 76 0.02 -10.84 -5.55
N GLU A 77 0.95 -11.70 -5.96
CA GLU A 77 1.08 -13.06 -5.47
C GLU A 77 2.49 -13.30 -4.92
N ILE A 78 2.62 -14.25 -4.00
CA ILE A 78 3.93 -14.73 -3.56
C ILE A 78 4.07 -16.13 -4.14
N ARG A 79 4.99 -16.29 -5.09
CA ARG A 79 5.27 -17.54 -5.79
C ARG A 79 6.68 -18.00 -5.44
N GLN A 80 7.08 -19.17 -5.95
CA GLN A 80 8.49 -19.56 -5.95
C GLN A 80 9.28 -18.48 -6.70
N GLY A 81 10.31 -17.91 -6.06
CA GLY A 81 11.08 -16.78 -6.59
C GLY A 81 10.66 -15.40 -6.07
N GLY A 82 9.56 -15.29 -5.31
CA GLY A 82 9.22 -14.07 -4.57
C GLY A 82 7.88 -13.44 -4.96
N LEU A 83 7.79 -12.11 -4.75
CA LEU A 83 6.59 -11.33 -5.00
C LEU A 83 6.44 -11.01 -6.49
N VAL A 84 5.26 -11.30 -7.05
CA VAL A 84 4.89 -10.97 -8.43
C VAL A 84 3.73 -9.98 -8.40
N VAL A 85 3.93 -8.80 -8.99
CA VAL A 85 2.88 -7.79 -9.16
C VAL A 85 2.07 -8.10 -10.41
N LEU A 86 0.75 -8.05 -10.31
CA LEU A 86 -0.21 -8.42 -11.35
C LEU A 86 -1.01 -7.19 -11.81
N GLU A 87 -2.12 -7.42 -12.51
CA GLU A 87 -3.01 -6.38 -13.00
C GLU A 87 -3.68 -5.59 -11.85
N PRO A 88 -4.08 -4.34 -12.12
CA PRO A 88 -4.91 -3.58 -11.21
C PRO A 88 -6.27 -4.27 -10.98
N PHE A 89 -6.86 -4.02 -9.81
CA PHE A 89 -8.27 -4.33 -9.61
C PHE A 89 -9.13 -3.43 -10.51
N LYS A 90 -10.06 -4.02 -11.26
CA LYS A 90 -11.01 -3.31 -12.12
C LYS A 90 -12.41 -3.44 -11.56
N GLU A 91 -13.23 -2.42 -11.75
CA GLU A 91 -14.64 -2.40 -11.33
C GLU A 91 -14.86 -2.65 -9.83
N GLN A 92 -13.89 -2.32 -8.99
CA GLN A 92 -13.97 -2.46 -7.54
C GLN A 92 -13.63 -1.15 -6.85
N GLU A 93 -14.38 -0.82 -5.82
CA GLU A 93 -14.11 0.28 -4.89
C GLU A 93 -14.05 -0.25 -3.45
N GLY A 94 -13.64 0.60 -2.50
CA GLY A 94 -13.61 0.21 -1.08
C GLY A 94 -12.49 -0.78 -0.70
N LEU A 95 -11.55 -1.06 -1.60
CA LEU A 95 -10.43 -1.98 -1.35
C LEU A 95 -9.56 -1.55 -0.16
N LEU A 96 -9.32 -0.24 0.00
CA LEU A 96 -8.55 0.30 1.13
C LEU A 96 -9.39 0.48 2.40
N THR A 97 -10.70 0.72 2.27
CA THR A 97 -11.62 0.79 3.41
C THR A 97 -11.93 -0.60 3.96
N GLY A 98 -11.58 -1.67 3.24
CA GLY A 98 -11.80 -3.05 3.66
C GLY A 98 -13.25 -3.53 3.47
N ILE A 99 -14.08 -2.75 2.77
CA ILE A 99 -15.44 -3.14 2.38
C ILE A 99 -15.49 -3.04 0.86
N PRO A 100 -15.02 -4.06 0.12
CA PRO A 100 -15.02 -4.03 -1.33
C PRO A 100 -16.44 -4.10 -1.89
N HIS A 101 -16.74 -3.27 -2.87
CA HIS A 101 -17.99 -3.34 -3.63
C HIS A 101 -17.74 -3.17 -5.11
N ARG A 102 -18.53 -3.88 -5.92
CA ARG A 102 -18.48 -3.76 -7.37
C ARG A 102 -19.12 -2.45 -7.80
N ILE A 103 -18.45 -1.73 -8.70
CA ILE A 103 -19.06 -0.60 -9.40
C ILE A 103 -19.58 -1.05 -10.76
N ALA A 104 -20.73 -0.52 -11.16
CA ALA A 104 -21.26 -0.76 -12.49
C ALA A 104 -20.24 -0.25 -13.53
N ALA A 105 -19.94 -1.05 -14.54
CA ALA A 105 -19.09 -0.61 -15.64
C ALA A 105 -19.70 0.67 -16.24
N PRO A 106 -18.91 1.74 -16.47
CA PRO A 106 -19.45 2.94 -17.08
C PRO A 106 -20.08 2.56 -18.42
N ALA A 107 -21.33 2.99 -18.63
CA ALA A 107 -22.02 2.80 -19.91
C ALA A 107 -21.11 3.34 -21.02
N ARG A 108 -20.69 2.46 -21.93
CA ARG A 108 -19.86 2.85 -23.08
C ARG A 108 -20.58 3.97 -23.81
N ARG A 109 -19.97 5.15 -23.88
CA ARG A 109 -20.38 6.24 -24.77
C ARG A 109 -19.88 5.97 -26.18
#